data_AF-A0A7Y7IZZ6-F1
#
_entry.id   AF-A0A7Y7IZZ6-F1
#
_cell.length_a   1.000
_cell.length_b   1.000
_cell.length_c   1.000
_cell.angle_alpha   90.00
_cell.angle_beta   90.00
_cell.angle_gamma   90.00
#
_symmetry.space_group_name_H-M   'P 1'
#
loop_
_entity.id
_entity.type
_entity.pdbx_description
1 polymer ?
#
loop_
_entity_poly.entity_id
_entity_poly.type
_entity_poly.pdbx_seq_one_letter_code
_entity_poly.pdbx_strand_id
1 'polypeptide(L)'
;DAVASGARSLPALAVVVAVAVLREGVEVVLFLYGIAVSTGSGPAAMLGGGLLGVAAGGALSWALYRGLVVIPMRHLFTVTGLLVAVLAAGMASQAAALLANDDLIPALGYEIWDSSWLLSDGSMAGRAAKALTGYSDRPTGVQLVAWAVTLLVLLVAGYRVGRRPVRADA
;
A
#
# COMPACT_ATOMS: atom_id res chain seq x y z
N ASP A 1 7.00 -3.59 -31.53
CA ASP A 1 7.80 -4.46 -32.42
C ASP A 1 8.79 -5.40 -31.73
N ALA A 2 9.52 -5.00 -30.68
CA ALA A 2 10.47 -5.90 -29.98
C ALA A 2 9.87 -7.06 -29.15
N VAL A 3 8.55 -7.06 -28.90
CA VAL A 3 7.82 -8.19 -28.27
C VAL A 3 7.21 -9.12 -29.34
N ALA A 4 6.89 -8.57 -30.52
CA ALA A 4 6.42 -9.34 -31.68
C ALA A 4 7.58 -10.09 -32.39
N SER A 5 8.83 -9.64 -32.19
CA SER A 5 10.02 -10.18 -32.86
C SER A 5 10.74 -11.32 -32.11
N GLY A 6 10.17 -11.86 -31.02
CA GLY A 6 10.69 -13.09 -30.37
C GLY A 6 12.09 -13.00 -29.72
N ALA A 7 12.63 -11.80 -29.50
CA ALA A 7 14.02 -11.61 -29.07
C ALA A 7 14.22 -11.35 -27.55
N ARG A 8 13.17 -11.43 -26.72
CA ARG A 8 13.32 -11.62 -25.27
C ARG A 8 12.87 -13.02 -24.90
N SER A 9 13.74 -13.73 -24.18
CA SER A 9 13.55 -15.12 -23.85
C SER A 9 12.31 -15.28 -22.96
N LEU A 10 11.35 -16.10 -23.40
CA LEU A 10 10.23 -16.61 -22.59
C LEU A 10 10.59 -16.91 -21.11
N PRO A 11 11.78 -17.45 -20.77
CA PRO A 11 12.20 -17.62 -19.38
C PRO A 11 12.33 -16.30 -18.59
N ALA A 12 12.75 -15.18 -19.19
CA ALA A 12 12.82 -13.90 -18.48
C ALA A 12 11.44 -13.41 -18.04
N LEU A 13 10.43 -13.56 -18.90
CA LEU A 13 9.03 -13.25 -18.57
C LEU A 13 8.50 -14.18 -17.46
N ALA A 14 8.79 -15.47 -17.56
CA ALA A 14 8.41 -16.45 -16.53
C ALA A 14 9.02 -16.11 -15.16
N VAL A 15 10.30 -15.74 -15.12
CA VAL A 15 10.99 -15.32 -13.88
C VAL A 15 10.37 -14.05 -13.30
N VAL A 16 10.11 -13.02 -14.12
CA VAL A 16 9.50 -11.76 -13.65
C VAL A 16 8.13 -12.03 -13.03
N VAL A 17 7.29 -12.84 -13.68
CA VAL A 17 5.97 -13.21 -13.16
C VAL A 17 6.10 -14.03 -11.88
N ALA A 18 7.01 -15.02 -11.85
CA ALA A 18 7.22 -15.85 -10.66
C ALA A 18 7.67 -15.03 -9.45
N VAL A 19 8.62 -14.10 -9.63
CA VAL A 19 9.10 -13.21 -8.56
C VAL A 19 8.00 -12.26 -8.10
N ALA A 20 7.21 -11.70 -9.01
CA ALA A 20 6.08 -10.84 -8.67
C ALA A 20 5.05 -11.60 -7.83
N VAL A 21 4.61 -12.79 -8.27
CA VAL A 21 3.65 -13.63 -7.54
C VAL A 21 4.19 -14.03 -6.17
N LEU A 22 5.47 -14.41 -6.09
CA LEU A 22 6.10 -14.77 -4.83
C LEU A 22 6.12 -13.59 -3.85
N ARG A 23 6.49 -12.38 -4.30
CA ARG A 23 6.50 -11.16 -3.48
C ARG A 23 5.10 -10.85 -2.93
N GLU A 24 4.10 -10.73 -3.80
CA GLU A 24 2.74 -10.42 -3.38
C GLU A 24 2.19 -11.51 -2.44
N GLY A 25 2.48 -12.79 -2.73
CA GLY A 25 2.06 -13.91 -1.89
C GLY A 25 2.68 -13.87 -0.49
N VAL A 26 3.99 -13.60 -0.40
CA VAL A 26 4.69 -13.46 0.89
C VAL A 26 4.13 -12.29 1.70
N GLU A 27 3.86 -11.14 1.06
CA GLU A 27 3.24 -10.00 1.74
C GLU A 27 1.88 -10.35 2.32
N VAL A 28 1.01 -11.01 1.55
CA VAL A 28 -0.30 -11.46 2.05
C VAL A 28 -0.16 -12.39 3.24
N VAL A 29 0.74 -13.37 3.20
CA VAL A 29 0.96 -14.31 4.31
C VAL A 29 1.48 -13.58 5.55
N LEU A 30 2.45 -12.68 5.39
CA LEU A 30 3.00 -11.89 6.49
C LEU A 30 1.95 -10.96 7.12
N PHE A 31 1.10 -10.32 6.32
CA PHE A 31 0.02 -9.48 6.83
C PHE A 31 -1.05 -10.30 7.58
N LEU A 32 -1.49 -11.43 7.02
CA LEU A 32 -2.45 -12.32 7.70
C LEU A 32 -1.87 -12.82 9.02
N TYR A 33 -0.61 -13.24 9.03
CA TYR A 33 0.07 -13.68 10.24
C TYR A 33 0.18 -12.56 11.28
N GLY A 34 0.57 -11.35 10.86
CA GLY A 34 0.62 -10.19 11.75
C GLY A 34 -0.74 -9.90 12.40
N ILE A 35 -1.83 -9.95 11.63
CA ILE A 35 -3.20 -9.77 12.15
C ILE A 35 -3.59 -10.90 13.11
N ALA A 36 -3.22 -12.14 12.81
CA ALA A 36 -3.49 -13.30 13.66
C ALA A 36 -2.91 -13.11 15.06
N VAL A 37 -1.63 -12.69 15.11
CA VAL A 37 -0.89 -12.47 16.35
C VAL A 37 -1.41 -11.22 17.08
N SER A 38 -1.75 -10.15 16.37
CA SER A 38 -2.16 -8.88 17.00
C SER A 38 -3.58 -8.90 17.56
N THR A 39 -4.51 -9.62 16.92
CA THR A 39 -5.95 -9.53 17.21
C THR A 39 -6.48 -10.73 18.00
N GLY A 40 -5.70 -11.81 18.11
CA GLY A 40 -6.14 -13.06 18.77
C GLY A 40 -7.41 -13.66 18.14
N SER A 41 -7.71 -13.32 16.88
CA SER A 41 -8.94 -13.72 16.21
C SER A 41 -8.92 -15.23 15.91
N GLY A 42 -10.04 -15.91 16.15
CA GLY A 42 -10.15 -17.35 15.91
C GLY A 42 -9.94 -17.73 14.44
N PRO A 43 -9.46 -18.96 14.13
CA PRO A 43 -9.14 -19.39 12.76
C PRO A 43 -10.31 -19.23 11.76
N ALA A 44 -11.55 -19.40 12.23
CA ALA A 44 -12.76 -19.24 11.43
C ALA A 44 -12.98 -17.79 10.96
N ALA A 45 -12.69 -16.80 11.82
CA ALA A 45 -12.81 -15.38 11.45
C ALA A 45 -11.74 -14.98 10.43
N MET A 46 -10.53 -15.54 10.55
CA MET A 46 -9.46 -15.33 9.58
C MET A 46 -9.77 -15.90 8.21
N LEU A 47 -10.27 -17.14 8.15
CA LEU A 47 -10.69 -17.77 6.88
C LEU A 47 -11.84 -17.00 6.22
N GLY A 48 -12.85 -16.60 7.01
CA GLY A 48 -13.96 -15.80 6.52
C GLY A 48 -13.51 -14.45 5.96
N GLY A 49 -12.66 -13.73 6.70
CA GLY A 49 -12.09 -12.46 6.26
C GLY A 49 -11.22 -12.59 5.01
N GLY A 50 -10.40 -13.65 4.93
CA GLY A 50 -9.54 -13.93 3.77
C GLY A 50 -10.36 -14.23 2.51
N LEU A 51 -11.38 -15.08 2.60
CA LEU A 51 -12.27 -15.39 1.47
C LEU A 51 -13.04 -14.17 1.00
N LEU A 52 -13.56 -13.36 1.94
CA LEU A 52 -14.21 -12.09 1.60
C LEU A 52 -13.24 -11.11 0.94
N GLY A 53 -11.99 -11.03 1.41
CA GLY A 53 -10.94 -10.22 0.81
C GLY A 53 -10.65 -10.63 -0.64
N VAL A 54 -10.50 -11.93 -0.90
CA VAL A 54 -10.31 -12.46 -2.27
C VAL A 54 -11.50 -12.16 -3.16
N ALA A 55 -12.73 -12.36 -2.66
CA ALA A 55 -13.95 -12.06 -3.40
C ALA A 55 -14.07 -10.56 -3.73
N ALA A 56 -13.82 -9.69 -2.76
CA ALA A 56 -13.84 -8.24 -2.94
C ALA A 56 -12.73 -7.76 -3.89
N GLY A 57 -11.51 -8.29 -3.77
CA GLY A 57 -10.41 -8.01 -4.68
C GLY A 57 -10.68 -8.46 -6.11
N GLY A 58 -11.29 -9.63 -6.28
CA GLY A 58 -11.75 -10.12 -7.59
C GLY A 58 -12.84 -9.23 -8.20
N ALA A 59 -13.82 -8.82 -7.40
CA ALA A 59 -14.87 -7.90 -7.83
C ALA A 59 -14.31 -6.52 -8.23
N LEU A 60 -13.38 -5.98 -7.45
CA LEU A 60 -12.69 -4.72 -7.76
C LEU A 60 -11.85 -4.84 -9.04
N SER A 61 -11.13 -5.94 -9.21
CA SER A 61 -10.34 -6.22 -10.42
C SER A 61 -11.23 -6.29 -11.66
N TRP A 62 -12.39 -6.93 -11.54
CA TRP A 62 -13.38 -6.98 -12.62
C TRP A 62 -13.99 -5.60 -12.93
N ALA A 63 -14.30 -4.81 -11.90
CA ALA A 63 -14.79 -3.44 -12.05
C ALA A 63 -13.75 -2.54 -12.72
N LEU A 64 -12.47 -2.66 -12.33
CA LEU A 64 -11.36 -1.95 -12.96
C LEU A 64 -11.16 -2.38 -14.42
N TYR A 65 -11.26 -3.69 -14.71
CA TYR A 65 -11.18 -4.19 -16.08
C TYR A 65 -12.28 -3.59 -16.97
N ARG A 66 -13.51 -3.47 -16.46
CA ARG A 66 -14.59 -2.79 -17.17
C ARG A 66 -14.39 -1.27 -17.26
N GLY A 67 -13.93 -0.64 -16.19
CA GLY A 67 -13.64 0.80 -16.14
C GLY A 67 -12.53 1.21 -17.10
N LEU A 68 -11.58 0.32 -17.37
CA LEU A 68 -10.48 0.52 -18.31
C LEU A 68 -10.95 0.76 -19.76
N VAL A 69 -12.14 0.26 -20.11
CA VAL A 69 -12.76 0.47 -21.42
C VAL A 69 -13.27 1.91 -21.59
N VAL A 70 -13.52 2.61 -20.48
CA VAL A 70 -14.16 3.95 -20.48
C VAL A 70 -13.19 5.06 -20.03
N ILE A 71 -12.25 4.77 -19.12
CA ILE A 71 -11.39 5.77 -18.48
C ILE A 71 -10.03 5.87 -19.19
N PRO A 72 -9.55 7.09 -19.52
CA PRO A 72 -8.21 7.25 -20.08
C PRO A 72 -7.13 6.75 -19.11
N MET A 73 -6.26 5.86 -19.60
CA MET A 73 -5.16 5.22 -18.84
C MET A 73 -4.35 6.19 -17.95
N ARG A 74 -4.12 7.43 -18.41
CA ARG A 74 -3.41 8.46 -17.64
C ARG A 74 -4.01 8.71 -16.25
N HIS A 75 -5.34 8.72 -16.14
CA HIS A 75 -6.01 8.98 -14.87
C HIS A 75 -5.89 7.77 -13.96
N LEU A 76 -6.02 6.56 -14.52
CA LEU A 76 -5.87 5.33 -13.75
C LEU A 76 -4.47 5.25 -13.11
N PHE A 77 -3.40 5.45 -13.90
CA PHE A 77 -2.04 5.42 -13.37
C PHE A 77 -1.74 6.53 -12.36
N THR A 78 -2.33 7.71 -12.54
CA THR A 78 -2.16 8.81 -11.59
C THR A 78 -2.84 8.49 -10.25
N VAL A 79 -4.07 7.97 -10.29
CA VAL A 79 -4.83 7.61 -9.08
C VAL A 79 -4.20 6.41 -8.38
N THR A 80 -3.84 5.34 -9.09
CA THR A 80 -3.19 4.18 -8.48
C THR A 80 -1.81 4.54 -7.92
N GLY A 81 -1.02 5.36 -8.62
CA GLY A 81 0.25 5.86 -8.12
C GLY A 81 0.10 6.68 -6.84
N LEU A 82 -0.91 7.55 -6.77
CA LEU A 82 -1.22 8.30 -5.55
C LEU A 82 -1.64 7.38 -4.39
N LEU A 83 -2.49 6.39 -4.64
CA LEU A 83 -2.92 5.41 -3.64
C LEU A 83 -1.74 4.61 -3.09
N VAL A 84 -0.85 4.13 -3.97
CA VAL A 84 0.38 3.42 -3.55
C VAL A 84 1.30 4.34 -2.75
N ALA A 85 1.42 5.61 -3.11
CA ALA A 85 2.23 6.57 -2.35
C ALA A 85 1.69 6.80 -0.93
N VAL A 86 0.37 6.92 -0.78
CA VAL A 86 -0.29 7.05 0.52
C VAL A 86 -0.12 5.76 1.35
N LEU A 87 -0.28 4.59 0.74
CA LEU A 87 -0.08 3.30 1.41
C LEU A 87 1.36 3.17 1.92
N ALA A 88 2.36 3.52 1.09
CA ALA A 88 3.76 3.49 1.47
C ALA A 88 4.07 4.45 2.62
N ALA A 89 3.51 5.67 2.59
CA ALA A 89 3.63 6.62 3.69
C ALA A 89 3.01 6.08 4.99
N GLY A 90 1.87 5.39 4.88
CA GLY A 90 1.24 4.73 6.03
C GLY A 90 2.09 3.61 6.64
N MET A 91 2.68 2.75 5.81
CA MET A 91 3.59 1.71 6.27
C MET A 91 4.87 2.29 6.90
N ALA A 92 5.41 3.37 6.34
CA ALA A 92 6.56 4.07 6.91
C ALA A 92 6.26 4.68 8.29
N SER A 93 5.07 5.28 8.45
CA SER A 93 4.59 5.77 9.75
C SER A 93 4.53 4.65 10.79
N GLN A 94 3.97 3.49 10.43
CA GLN A 94 3.89 2.33 11.34
C GLN A 94 5.28 1.79 11.70
N ALA A 95 6.20 1.70 10.74
CA ALA A 95 7.58 1.30 11.04
C ALA A 95 8.26 2.29 12.00
N ALA A 96 8.07 3.59 11.79
CA ALA A 96 8.61 4.62 12.66
C ALA A 96 8.00 4.58 14.08
N ALA A 97 6.73 4.18 14.19
CA ALA A 97 6.08 3.91 15.47
C ALA A 97 6.75 2.77 16.24
N LEU A 98 7.02 1.66 15.55
CA LEU A 98 7.68 0.49 16.15
C LEU A 98 9.08 0.86 16.65
N LEU A 99 9.86 1.60 15.84
CA LEU A 99 11.18 2.06 16.24
C LEU A 99 11.15 3.05 17.41
N ALA A 100 10.12 3.89 17.50
CA ALA A 100 9.95 4.80 18.63
C ALA A 100 9.52 4.06 19.91
N ASN A 101 8.74 2.98 19.79
CA ASN A 101 8.37 2.13 20.93
C ASN A 101 9.56 1.34 21.49
N ASP A 102 10.51 0.95 20.62
CA ASP A 102 11.74 0.28 21.00
C ASP A 102 12.85 1.26 21.47
N ASP A 103 12.54 2.55 21.64
CA ASP A 103 13.43 3.62 22.08
C ASP A 103 14.65 3.87 21.15
N LEU A 104 14.59 3.40 19.89
CA LEU A 104 15.63 3.65 18.88
C LEU A 104 15.56 5.06 18.30
N ILE A 105 14.37 5.67 18.28
CA ILE A 105 14.14 7.02 17.74
C ILE A 105 13.33 7.82 18.77
N PRO A 106 13.71 9.08 19.08
CA PRO A 106 12.94 9.90 20.00
C PRO A 106 11.53 10.12 19.44
N ALA A 107 10.49 9.73 20.18
CA ALA A 107 9.08 9.77 19.74
C ALA A 107 8.57 11.16 19.30
N LEU A 108 9.33 12.23 19.57
CA LEU A 108 8.98 13.63 19.27
C LEU A 108 7.59 14.00 19.83
N GLY A 109 7.35 13.62 21.09
CA GLY A 109 6.07 13.76 21.76
C GLY A 109 5.20 12.51 21.63
N TYR A 110 4.74 12.00 22.78
CA TYR A 110 3.71 10.98 22.85
C TYR A 110 2.34 11.67 22.76
N GLU A 111 1.48 11.21 21.85
CA GLU A 111 0.08 11.68 21.68
C GLU A 111 -0.06 13.18 21.34
N ILE A 112 0.20 13.56 20.09
CA ILE A 112 0.06 14.97 19.65
C ILE A 112 -1.40 15.41 19.54
N TRP A 113 -2.32 14.49 19.20
CA TRP A 113 -3.74 14.76 19.04
C TRP A 113 -4.56 13.49 19.29
N ASP A 114 -5.72 13.59 19.97
CA ASP A 114 -6.70 12.50 20.13
C ASP A 114 -7.85 12.63 19.10
N SER A 115 -7.87 11.76 18.08
CA SER A 115 -8.92 11.74 17.03
C SER A 115 -9.95 10.61 17.24
N SER A 116 -9.92 9.95 18.40
CA SER A 116 -10.78 8.80 18.73
C SER A 116 -12.28 9.12 18.69
N TRP A 117 -12.64 10.41 18.83
CA TRP A 117 -14.02 10.89 18.74
C TRP A 117 -14.60 10.83 17.32
N LEU A 118 -13.77 10.89 16.27
CA LEU A 118 -14.22 10.85 14.88
C LEU A 118 -14.08 9.45 14.26
N LEU A 119 -12.96 8.76 14.54
CA LEU A 119 -12.71 7.42 14.03
C LEU A 119 -11.86 6.65 15.05
N SER A 120 -12.45 5.62 15.66
CA SER A 120 -11.73 4.78 16.63
C SER A 120 -11.07 3.58 15.94
N ASP A 121 -9.85 3.27 16.38
CA ASP A 121 -8.99 2.17 15.97
C ASP A 121 -9.63 0.79 16.23
N GLY A 122 -10.63 0.72 17.13
CA GLY A 122 -11.40 -0.49 17.39
C GLY A 122 -12.41 -0.82 16.27
N SER A 123 -12.90 0.20 15.55
CA SER A 123 -13.92 0.03 14.51
C SER A 123 -13.32 -0.59 13.23
N MET A 124 -14.13 -1.32 12.46
CA MET A 124 -13.68 -1.88 11.17
C MET A 124 -13.23 -0.79 10.20
N ALA A 125 -13.89 0.37 10.24
CA ALA A 125 -13.53 1.54 9.42
C ALA A 125 -12.21 2.18 9.86
N GLY A 126 -11.96 2.30 11.17
CA GLY A 126 -10.69 2.79 11.72
C GLY A 126 -9.52 1.88 11.36
N ARG A 127 -9.69 0.55 11.45
CA ARG A 127 -8.68 -0.42 11.00
C ARG A 127 -8.42 -0.36 9.50
N ALA A 128 -9.46 -0.20 8.69
CA ALA A 128 -9.31 -0.03 7.24
C ALA A 128 -8.58 1.28 6.90
N ALA A 129 -8.91 2.38 7.58
CA ALA A 129 -8.21 3.66 7.42
C ALA A 129 -6.74 3.56 7.88
N LYS A 130 -6.48 2.95 9.04
CA LYS A 130 -5.11 2.68 9.51
C LYS A 130 -4.31 1.85 8.51
N ALA A 131 -4.91 0.81 7.94
CA ALA A 131 -4.26 -0.05 6.95
C ALA A 131 -4.00 0.67 5.61
N LEU A 132 -4.92 1.50 5.15
CA LEU A 132 -4.84 2.16 3.84
C LEU A 132 -4.03 3.47 3.86
N THR A 133 -4.12 4.25 4.93
CA THR A 133 -3.53 5.59 5.00
C THR A 133 -2.48 5.72 6.10
N GLY A 134 -2.34 4.74 7.00
CA GLY A 134 -1.52 4.86 8.20
C GLY A 134 -2.11 5.75 9.27
N TYR A 135 -3.42 6.01 9.20
CA TYR A 135 -4.14 6.75 10.24
C TYR A 135 -3.98 6.08 11.60
N SER A 136 -3.71 6.86 12.63
CA SER A 136 -3.73 6.40 14.02
C SER A 136 -4.49 7.41 14.85
N ASP A 137 -5.31 6.92 15.77
CA ASP A 137 -6.11 7.73 16.69
C ASP A 137 -5.26 8.65 17.59
N ARG A 138 -4.01 8.23 17.79
CA ARG A 138 -3.02 8.79 18.72
C ARG A 138 -1.65 8.83 18.06
N PRO A 139 -1.42 9.71 17.07
CA PRO A 139 -0.16 9.75 16.37
C PRO A 139 0.95 10.33 17.26
N THR A 140 2.13 9.72 17.20
CA THR A 140 3.37 10.32 17.73
C THR A 140 3.94 11.31 16.71
N GLY A 141 4.80 12.24 17.17
CA GLY A 141 5.43 13.21 16.26
C GLY A 141 6.25 12.56 15.16
N VAL A 142 6.97 11.49 15.51
CA VAL A 142 7.75 10.70 14.55
C VAL A 142 6.87 10.06 13.47
N GLN A 143 5.70 9.53 13.82
CA GLN A 143 4.78 8.94 12.85
C GLN A 143 4.31 9.94 11.80
N LEU A 144 3.90 11.14 12.23
CA LEU A 144 3.46 12.21 11.33
C LEU A 144 4.59 12.69 10.42
N VAL A 145 5.80 12.86 10.96
CA VAL A 145 6.98 13.26 10.17
C VAL A 145 7.33 12.18 9.15
N ALA A 146 7.39 10.91 9.57
CA ALA A 146 7.68 9.79 8.67
C ALA A 146 6.66 9.68 7.54
N TRP A 147 5.37 9.84 7.86
CA TRP A 147 4.30 9.85 6.87
C TRP A 147 4.45 11.01 5.87
N ALA A 148 4.60 12.24 6.38
CA ALA A 148 4.67 13.45 5.55
C ALA A 148 5.92 13.46 4.66
N VAL A 149 7.08 13.09 5.21
CA VAL A 149 8.34 12.99 4.45
C VAL A 149 8.23 11.93 3.36
N THR A 150 7.72 10.74 3.69
CA THR A 150 7.58 9.65 2.70
C THR A 150 6.65 10.05 1.57
N LEU A 151 5.49 10.63 1.90
CA LEU A 151 4.53 11.07 0.90
C LEU A 151 5.10 12.19 0.03
N LEU A 152 5.74 13.19 0.63
CA LEU A 152 6.36 14.31 -0.09
C LEU A 152 7.43 13.81 -1.06
N VAL A 153 8.31 12.91 -0.59
CA VAL A 153 9.37 12.33 -1.43
C VAL A 153 8.78 11.58 -2.62
N LEU A 154 7.75 10.75 -2.40
CA LEU A 154 7.12 9.98 -3.47
C LEU A 154 6.37 10.87 -4.47
N LEU A 155 5.67 11.91 -4.01
CA LEU A 155 4.98 12.86 -4.87
C LEU A 155 5.96 13.70 -5.70
N VAL A 156 7.03 14.22 -5.07
CA VAL A 156 8.05 15.01 -5.77
C VAL A 156 8.81 14.13 -6.77
N ALA A 157 9.17 12.90 -6.39
CA ALA A 157 9.82 11.96 -7.31
C ALA A 157 8.91 11.60 -8.48
N GLY A 158 7.65 11.26 -8.22
CA GLY A 158 6.66 10.95 -9.25
C GLY A 158 6.45 12.11 -10.23
N TYR A 159 6.35 13.34 -9.71
CA TYR A 159 6.23 14.55 -10.53
C TYR A 159 7.48 14.82 -11.40
N ARG A 160 8.69 14.59 -10.85
CA ARG A 160 9.94 14.78 -11.61
C ARG A 160 10.15 13.73 -12.69
N VAL A 161 9.75 12.48 -12.46
CA VAL A 161 9.89 11.38 -13.43
C VAL A 161 8.86 11.50 -14.56
N GLY A 162 7.60 11.86 -14.24
CA GLY A 162 6.55 12.07 -15.24
C GLY A 162 6.81 13.22 -16.24
N ARG A 163 7.83 14.05 -15.99
CA ARG A 163 8.25 15.15 -16.86
C ARG A 163 9.32 14.79 -17.88
N ARG A 164 9.85 13.56 -17.92
CA ARG A 164 10.77 13.16 -18.99
C ARG A 164 9.97 12.93 -20.27
N PRO A 165 10.04 13.81 -21.29
CA PRO A 165 9.47 13.49 -22.58
C PRO A 165 10.24 12.28 -23.10
N VAL A 166 9.51 11.26 -23.54
CA VAL A 166 10.09 10.18 -24.34
C VAL A 166 10.77 10.88 -25.51
N ARG A 167 12.11 10.88 -25.51
CA ARG A 167 12.88 11.30 -26.69
C ARG A 167 12.43 10.38 -27.81
N ALA A 168 11.64 10.91 -28.72
CA ALA A 168 11.44 10.29 -30.02
C ALA A 168 12.78 10.45 -30.73
N ASP A 169 13.65 9.46 -30.57
CA ASP A 169 14.83 9.34 -31.42
C ASP A 169 14.30 9.08 -32.85
N ALA A 170 14.52 10.06 -33.72
CA ALA A 170 14.14 10.08 -35.13
C ALA A 170 15.16 9.33 -35.99
#